data_AF-A0A9X0A4K0-F1
#
_entry.id   AF-A0A9X0A4K0-F1
#
_cell.length_a   1.000
_cell.length_b   1.000
_cell.length_c   1.000
_cell.angle_alpha   90.00
_cell.angle_beta   90.00
_cell.angle_gamma   90.00
#
_symmetry.space_group_name_H-M   'P 1'
#
loop_
_entity.id
_entity.type
_entity.pdbx_description
1 polymer ?
#
loop_
_entity_poly.entity_id
_entity_poly.type
_entity_poly.pdbx_seq_one_letter_code
_entity_poly.pdbx_strand_id
1 'polypeptide(L)'
;MCTKWFVLVFMLSLISLMISDVGAKPKGSRKKPVSLFPAGEKTTSWCNATDIEQSIREKGCEDKVIPNKACVGQCFSYYSPGTFPSKRRMNYCDVCKPSLKSWTVVSLNCPGKKLPQVDKLVEMIYKCECEKCAKGTIKW
;
A
#
# COMPACT_ATOMS: atom_id res chain seq x y z
N MET A 1 -80.10 5.05 -6.99
CA MET A 1 -78.80 4.47 -7.40
C MET A 1 -77.68 5.52 -7.31
N CYS A 2 -77.25 5.93 -6.11
CA CYS A 2 -76.15 6.91 -6.00
C CYS A 2 -75.26 6.72 -4.74
N THR A 3 -75.80 6.12 -3.68
CA THR A 3 -75.08 5.95 -2.40
C THR A 3 -74.10 4.78 -2.37
N LYS A 4 -74.31 3.71 -3.16
CA LYS A 4 -73.40 2.55 -3.19
C LYS A 4 -72.08 2.83 -3.91
N TRP A 5 -72.06 3.74 -4.89
CA TRP A 5 -70.84 4.09 -5.62
C TRP A 5 -69.95 5.02 -4.79
N PHE A 6 -70.54 5.97 -4.06
CA PHE A 6 -69.82 6.86 -3.16
C PHE A 6 -69.10 6.11 -2.03
N VAL A 7 -69.73 5.11 -1.42
CA VAL A 7 -69.10 4.30 -0.35
C VAL A 7 -67.92 3.49 -0.89
N LEU A 8 -68.04 2.92 -2.10
CA LEU A 8 -66.95 2.14 -2.70
C LEU A 8 -65.73 3.00 -3.07
N VAL A 9 -65.95 4.22 -3.57
CA VAL A 9 -64.87 5.17 -3.90
C VAL A 9 -64.18 5.70 -2.63
N PHE A 10 -64.94 5.95 -1.55
CA PHE A 10 -64.37 6.37 -0.27
C PHE A 10 -63.55 5.26 0.41
N MET A 11 -64.00 4.01 0.32
CA MET A 11 -63.25 2.88 0.89
C MET A 11 -61.95 2.60 0.10
N LEU A 12 -61.95 2.77 -1.22
CA LEU A 12 -60.75 2.63 -2.05
C LEU A 12 -59.73 3.76 -1.82
N SER A 13 -60.18 4.99 -1.53
CA SER A 13 -59.27 6.11 -1.22
C SER A 13 -58.61 5.97 0.16
N LEU A 14 -59.33 5.42 1.15
CA LEU A 14 -58.79 5.18 2.50
C LEU A 14 -57.77 4.03 2.55
N ILE A 15 -57.91 3.00 1.70
CA ILE A 15 -56.94 1.90 1.62
C ILE A 15 -55.57 2.39 1.09
N SER A 16 -55.55 3.50 0.34
CA SER A 16 -54.32 4.08 -0.22
C SER A 16 -53.47 4.85 0.80
N LEU A 17 -54.00 5.13 2.00
CA LEU A 17 -53.30 5.86 3.07
C LEU A 17 -52.56 4.95 4.08
N MET A 18 -52.68 3.62 3.97
CA MET A 18 -52.09 2.67 4.94
C MET A 18 -50.89 1.88 4.41
N ILE A 19 -50.28 2.28 3.29
CA ILE A 19 -49.07 1.62 2.76
C ILE A 19 -47.90 2.62 2.75
N SER A 20 -47.32 2.88 3.92
CA SER A 20 -45.96 3.43 4.05
C SER A 20 -45.42 3.18 5.46
N ASP A 21 -45.16 1.93 5.80
CA ASP A 21 -44.15 1.60 6.81
C ASP A 21 -43.51 0.25 6.46
N VAL A 22 -42.89 0.19 5.26
CA VAL A 22 -41.92 -0.85 4.94
C VAL A 22 -40.70 -0.56 5.81
N GLY A 23 -40.53 -1.39 6.85
CA GLY A 23 -39.56 -1.25 7.91
C GLY A 23 -38.20 -0.73 7.44
N ALA A 24 -37.88 0.49 7.87
CA ALA A 24 -36.52 0.98 7.87
C ALA A 24 -35.69 0.07 8.80
N LYS A 25 -34.96 -0.89 8.23
CA LYS A 25 -33.84 -1.53 8.94
C LYS A 25 -32.99 -0.40 9.53
N PRO A 26 -32.65 -0.42 10.83
CA PRO A 26 -31.70 0.53 11.37
C PRO A 26 -30.44 0.39 10.54
N LYS A 27 -30.08 1.45 9.80
CA LYS A 27 -28.80 1.53 9.11
C LYS A 27 -27.77 1.47 10.21
N GLY A 28 -27.25 0.26 10.46
CA GLY A 28 -26.14 0.03 11.36
C GLY A 28 -25.11 1.09 11.03
N SER A 29 -24.84 1.95 12.01
CA SER A 29 -23.93 3.07 11.88
C SER A 29 -22.66 2.52 11.27
N ARG A 30 -22.42 2.87 10.00
CA ARG A 30 -21.17 2.57 9.31
C ARG A 30 -20.12 3.30 10.13
N LYS A 31 -19.47 2.56 11.05
CA LYS A 31 -18.42 3.09 11.91
C LYS A 31 -17.48 3.82 10.97
N LYS A 32 -17.37 5.14 11.13
CA LYS A 32 -16.43 5.94 10.36
C LYS A 32 -15.09 5.23 10.49
N PRO A 33 -14.34 5.01 9.40
CA PRO A 33 -13.00 4.44 9.52
C PRO A 33 -12.28 5.31 10.55
N VAL A 34 -11.86 4.70 11.65
CA VAL A 34 -11.02 5.36 12.64
C VAL A 34 -9.85 5.91 11.83
N SER A 35 -9.72 7.23 11.76
CA SER A 35 -8.51 7.84 11.24
C SER A 35 -7.40 7.43 12.20
N LEU A 36 -6.68 6.37 11.86
CA LEU A 36 -5.54 5.85 12.62
C LEU A 36 -4.34 6.79 12.60
N PHE A 37 -4.46 7.94 11.92
CA PHE A 37 -3.54 9.04 12.10
C PHE A 37 -3.62 9.53 13.55
N PRO A 38 -2.50 9.58 14.29
CA PRO A 38 -2.45 10.30 15.55
C PRO A 38 -2.95 11.71 15.27
N ALA A 39 -4.13 12.07 15.80
CA ALA A 39 -4.73 13.36 15.58
C ALA A 39 -3.82 14.43 16.22
N GLY A 40 -2.93 15.03 15.43
CA GLY A 40 -2.00 16.07 15.88
C GLY A 40 -0.54 15.86 15.48
N GLU A 41 -0.12 14.66 15.06
CA GLU A 41 1.28 14.42 14.69
C GLU A 41 1.45 14.50 13.16
N LYS A 42 2.01 15.62 12.69
CA LYS A 42 2.39 15.80 11.28
C LYS A 42 3.73 15.12 11.04
N THR A 43 3.75 13.78 10.95
CA THR A 43 4.96 13.05 10.55
C THR A 43 5.24 13.31 9.07
N THR A 44 6.30 14.04 8.74
CA THR A 44 6.72 14.24 7.35
C THR A 44 7.50 13.02 6.88
N SER A 45 6.89 12.21 6.03
CA SER A 45 7.60 11.12 5.34
C SER A 45 8.34 11.65 4.11
N TRP A 46 9.51 11.10 3.84
CA TRP A 46 10.26 11.36 2.61
C TRP A 46 11.05 10.11 2.20
N CYS A 47 11.29 9.94 0.90
CA CYS A 47 12.08 8.85 0.36
C CYS A 47 12.67 9.30 -0.97
N ASN A 48 14.00 9.25 -1.08
CA ASN A 48 14.75 9.78 -2.21
C ASN A 48 15.70 8.71 -2.78
N ALA A 49 15.96 8.81 -4.08
CA ALA A 49 17.03 8.06 -4.74
C ALA A 49 18.31 8.91 -4.71
N THR A 50 19.31 8.45 -3.94
CA THR A 50 20.58 9.14 -3.72
C THR A 50 21.68 8.52 -4.56
N ASP A 51 22.47 9.33 -5.26
CA ASP A 51 23.59 8.86 -6.07
C ASP A 51 24.68 8.17 -5.24
N ILE A 52 25.19 7.06 -5.77
CA ILE A 52 26.28 6.27 -5.18
C ILE A 52 27.26 5.79 -6.25
N GLU A 53 28.49 5.54 -5.85
CA GLU A 53 29.49 4.81 -6.63
C GLU A 53 29.52 3.35 -6.18
N GLN A 54 28.97 2.45 -7.00
CA GLN A 54 28.86 1.03 -6.68
C GLN A 54 30.06 0.26 -7.24
N SER A 55 30.82 -0.41 -6.36
CA SER A 55 31.91 -1.32 -6.76
C SER A 55 31.37 -2.72 -7.07
N ILE A 56 31.54 -3.15 -8.31
CA ILE A 56 31.19 -4.48 -8.83
C ILE A 56 32.45 -5.35 -8.80
N ARG A 57 32.44 -6.38 -7.95
CA ARG A 57 33.61 -7.22 -7.67
C ARG A 57 33.38 -8.67 -8.03
N GLU A 58 34.40 -9.35 -8.54
CA GLU A 58 34.42 -10.80 -8.76
C GLU A 58 35.81 -11.33 -8.45
N LYS A 59 35.89 -12.47 -7.75
CA LYS A 59 37.18 -13.01 -7.31
C LYS A 59 38.08 -13.28 -8.52
N GLY A 60 39.28 -12.69 -8.57
CA GLY A 60 40.22 -12.86 -9.68
C GLY A 60 39.81 -12.12 -10.96
N CYS A 61 39.02 -11.06 -10.81
CA CYS A 61 38.72 -10.09 -11.85
C CYS A 61 39.05 -8.69 -11.35
N GLU A 62 39.26 -7.77 -12.29
CA GLU A 62 39.39 -6.35 -12.02
C GLU A 62 38.04 -5.78 -11.61
N ASP A 63 38.02 -5.05 -10.50
CA ASP A 63 36.82 -4.38 -10.01
C ASP A 63 36.40 -3.26 -10.97
N LYS A 64 35.08 -3.09 -11.17
CA LYS A 64 34.52 -1.92 -11.87
C LYS A 64 33.69 -1.09 -10.91
N VAL A 65 33.86 0.23 -10.95
CA VAL A 65 33.00 1.17 -10.22
C VAL A 65 32.03 1.79 -11.22
N ILE A 66 30.74 1.76 -10.89
CA ILE A 66 29.67 2.31 -11.73
C ILE A 66 28.79 3.28 -10.92
N PRO A 67 28.25 4.33 -11.54
CA PRO A 67 27.24 5.16 -10.90
C PRO A 67 25.92 4.40 -10.76
N ASN A 68 25.30 4.44 -9.59
CA ASN A 68 23.97 3.92 -9.34
C ASN A 68 23.26 4.80 -8.30
N LYS A 69 22.08 4.40 -7.82
CA LYS A 69 21.38 5.07 -6.72
C LYS A 69 21.07 4.10 -5.59
N ALA A 70 20.96 4.63 -4.38
CA ALA A 70 20.42 3.94 -3.21
C ALA A 70 19.16 4.67 -2.71
N CYS A 71 18.21 3.95 -2.13
CA CYS A 71 17.02 4.56 -1.54
C CYS A 71 17.30 4.95 -0.09
N VAL A 72 17.08 6.23 0.24
CA VAL A 72 17.27 6.79 1.58
C VAL A 72 16.01 7.57 1.96
N GLY A 73 15.47 7.32 3.15
CA GLY A 73 14.23 7.97 3.57
C GLY A 73 13.74 7.61 4.96
N GLN A 74 12.66 8.27 5.36
CA GLN A 74 11.88 8.03 6.56
C GLN A 74 10.41 7.84 6.15
N CYS A 75 9.91 6.61 6.29
CA CYS A 75 8.54 6.26 5.92
C CYS A 75 7.69 5.95 7.16
N PHE A 76 6.38 6.05 6.99
CA PHE A 76 5.42 5.94 8.08
C PHE A 76 5.15 4.47 8.46
N SER A 77 5.10 4.20 9.76
CA SER A 77 4.64 2.91 10.29
C SER A 77 3.88 3.13 11.60
N TYR A 78 2.92 2.27 11.91
CA TYR A 78 2.21 2.30 13.20
C TYR A 78 1.70 0.91 13.61
N TYR A 79 1.48 0.77 14.92
CA TYR A 79 0.87 -0.38 15.56
C TYR A 79 -0.38 0.06 16.31
N SER A 80 -1.53 -0.55 16.01
CA SER A 80 -2.78 -0.33 16.72
C SER A 80 -3.01 -1.46 17.72
N PRO A 81 -3.10 -1.17 19.04
CA PRO A 81 -3.40 -2.18 20.04
C PRO A 81 -4.82 -2.74 19.84
N GLY A 82 -5.01 -4.02 20.21
CA GLY A 82 -6.32 -4.67 20.16
C GLY A 82 -7.12 -4.43 21.43
N THR A 83 -8.46 -4.51 21.35
CA THR A 83 -9.38 -4.36 22.49
C THR A 83 -10.12 -5.67 22.77
N PHE A 84 -10.37 -6.05 24.03
CA PHE A 84 -11.16 -7.26 24.33
C PHE A 84 -12.68 -6.94 24.32
N PRO A 85 -13.58 -7.83 23.83
CA PRO A 85 -13.34 -9.16 23.25
C PRO A 85 -12.87 -9.14 21.77
N SER A 86 -12.86 -7.98 21.12
CA SER A 86 -12.51 -7.81 19.70
C SER A 86 -10.99 -7.78 19.43
N LYS A 87 -10.34 -8.94 19.25
CA LYS A 87 -8.89 -9.10 19.02
C LYS A 87 -8.27 -8.44 17.74
N ARG A 88 -8.92 -7.44 17.12
CA ARG A 88 -8.41 -6.76 15.93
C ARG A 88 -7.21 -5.87 16.27
N ARG A 89 -6.00 -6.41 16.18
CA ARG A 89 -4.74 -5.67 16.13
C ARG A 89 -4.44 -5.30 14.67
N MET A 90 -3.89 -4.12 14.43
CA MET A 90 -3.54 -3.67 13.08
C MET A 90 -2.11 -3.15 13.06
N ASN A 91 -1.33 -3.66 12.13
CA ASN A 91 0.04 -3.21 11.90
C ASN A 91 0.10 -2.62 10.50
N TYR A 92 0.66 -1.43 10.38
CA TYR A 92 0.88 -0.75 9.11
C TYR A 92 2.35 -0.35 8.99
N CYS A 93 2.90 -0.50 7.79
CA CYS A 93 4.30 -0.23 7.53
C CYS A 93 4.47 0.20 6.08
N ASP A 94 5.13 1.32 5.89
CA ASP A 94 5.74 1.74 4.63
C ASP A 94 7.27 1.74 4.79
N VAL A 95 7.98 1.35 3.73
CA VAL A 95 9.45 1.28 3.66
C VAL A 95 9.94 2.04 2.43
N CYS A 96 11.05 2.76 2.57
CA CYS A 96 11.70 3.44 1.45
C CYS A 96 12.44 2.42 0.60
N LYS A 97 11.95 2.15 -0.60
CA LYS A 97 12.52 1.14 -1.52
C LYS A 97 12.34 1.57 -2.99
N PRO A 98 13.01 0.89 -3.95
CA PRO A 98 12.94 1.28 -5.35
C PRO A 98 11.52 1.14 -5.90
N SER A 99 10.95 2.23 -6.43
CA SER A 99 9.68 2.23 -7.18
C SER A 99 9.90 2.09 -8.69
N LEU A 100 11.08 2.49 -9.18
CA LEU A 100 11.51 2.26 -10.56
C LEU A 100 12.95 1.77 -10.59
N LYS A 101 13.15 0.63 -11.25
CA LYS A 101 14.44 -0.03 -11.40
C LYS A 101 14.50 -0.89 -12.65
N SER A 102 15.72 -1.17 -13.12
CA SER A 102 15.99 -2.10 -14.22
C SER A 102 17.20 -2.98 -13.90
N TRP A 103 17.50 -3.92 -14.77
CA TRP A 103 18.73 -4.71 -14.72
C TRP A 103 19.63 -4.31 -15.88
N THR A 104 20.93 -4.20 -15.61
CA THR A 104 21.96 -4.00 -16.63
C THR A 104 23.05 -5.05 -16.51
N VAL A 105 23.75 -5.33 -17.61
CA VAL A 105 24.90 -6.23 -17.62
C VAL A 105 26.17 -5.41 -17.48
N VAL A 106 27.02 -5.80 -16.53
CA VAL A 106 28.36 -5.25 -16.34
C VAL A 106 29.38 -6.37 -16.52
N SER A 107 30.17 -6.27 -17.59
CA SER A 107 31.26 -7.20 -17.88
C SER A 107 32.51 -6.83 -17.08
N LEU A 108 33.09 -7.78 -16.36
CA LEU A 108 34.36 -7.63 -15.64
C LEU A 108 35.48 -8.35 -16.38
N ASN A 109 36.67 -7.76 -16.39
CA ASN A 109 37.87 -8.35 -16.98
C ASN A 109 38.55 -9.24 -15.94
N CYS A 110 38.92 -10.47 -16.33
CA CYS A 110 39.45 -11.47 -15.43
C CYS A 110 40.79 -12.04 -15.96
N PRO A 111 41.89 -11.27 -15.84
CA PRO A 111 43.18 -11.70 -16.38
C PRO A 111 43.66 -13.00 -15.73
N GLY A 112 44.19 -13.92 -16.54
CA GLY A 112 44.74 -15.20 -16.06
C GLY A 112 43.71 -16.30 -15.77
N LYS A 113 42.41 -16.06 -15.95
CA LYS A 113 41.37 -17.11 -15.90
C LYS A 113 41.19 -17.78 -17.26
N LYS A 114 40.69 -19.03 -17.25
CA LYS A 114 40.27 -19.75 -18.47
C LYS A 114 39.19 -18.99 -19.26
N LEU A 115 38.30 -18.30 -18.54
CA LEU A 115 37.33 -17.38 -19.10
C LEU A 115 37.76 -15.96 -18.70
N PRO A 116 38.28 -15.15 -19.64
CA PRO A 116 38.86 -13.85 -19.34
C PRO A 116 37.83 -12.75 -19.06
N GLN A 117 36.53 -13.06 -19.12
CA GLN A 117 35.45 -12.13 -18.84
C GLN A 117 34.34 -12.81 -18.04
N VAL A 118 33.75 -12.07 -17.11
CA VAL A 118 32.54 -12.48 -16.36
C VAL A 118 31.52 -11.35 -16.42
N ASP A 119 30.30 -11.67 -16.83
CA ASP A 119 29.19 -10.72 -16.87
C ASP A 119 28.37 -10.82 -15.57
N LYS A 120 28.01 -9.66 -15.01
CA LYS A 120 27.14 -9.54 -13.84
C LYS A 120 25.88 -8.77 -14.15
N LEU A 121 24.74 -9.30 -13.69
CA LEU A 121 23.50 -8.55 -13.66
C LEU A 121 23.51 -7.62 -12.44
N VAL A 122 23.38 -6.33 -12.69
CA VAL A 122 23.35 -5.29 -11.67
C VAL A 122 22.00 -4.59 -11.71
N GLU A 123 21.36 -4.46 -10.54
CA GLU A 123 20.09 -3.75 -10.40
C GLU A 123 20.34 -2.24 -10.37
N MET A 124 19.78 -1.51 -11.33
CA MET A 124 19.91 -0.06 -11.46
C MET A 124 18.67 0.62 -10.88
N ILE A 125 18.86 1.53 -9.93
CA ILE A 125 17.77 2.25 -9.25
C ILE A 125 17.58 3.63 -9.89
N TYR A 126 16.35 3.97 -10.24
CA TYR A 126 16.00 5.27 -10.84
C TYR A 126 15.11 6.12 -9.93
N LYS A 127 14.15 5.51 -9.23
CA LYS A 127 13.22 6.21 -8.32
C LYS A 127 13.00 5.39 -7.06
N CYS A 128 12.76 6.09 -5.96
CA CYS A 128 12.45 5.50 -4.66
C CYS A 128 11.21 6.19 -4.09
N GLU A 129 10.31 5.41 -3.48
CA GLU A 129 9.10 5.90 -2.84
C GLU A 129 8.83 5.14 -1.54
N CYS A 130 8.00 5.73 -0.67
CA CYS A 130 7.46 5.00 0.48
C CYS A 130 6.37 4.05 0.00
N GLU A 131 6.65 2.75 0.05
CA GLU A 131 5.74 1.70 -0.38
C GLU A 131 5.44 0.74 0.76
N LYS A 132 4.30 0.03 0.70
CA LYS A 132 3.92 -0.98 1.69
C LYS A 132 5.06 -1.98 1.91
N CYS A 133 5.34 -2.26 3.19
CA CYS A 133 6.25 -3.33 3.56
C CYS A 133 5.71 -4.68 3.05
N ALA A 134 6.58 -5.50 2.47
CA ALA A 134 6.18 -6.82 2.01
C ALA A 134 5.84 -7.74 3.20
N LYS A 135 4.80 -8.57 3.04
CA LYS A 135 4.43 -9.56 4.07
C LYS A 135 5.56 -10.58 4.21
N GLY A 136 6.16 -10.65 5.41
CA GLY A 136 7.17 -11.65 5.76
C GLY A 136 8.64 -11.21 5.64
N THR A 137 8.93 -9.96 5.28
CA THR A 137 10.33 -9.49 5.09
C THR A 137 10.88 -8.73 6.29
N ILE A 138 10.07 -8.46 7.31
CA ILE A 138 10.56 -7.97 8.60
C ILE A 138 10.80 -9.20 9.48
N LYS A 139 11.98 -9.79 9.36
CA LYS A 139 12.55 -10.56 10.48
C LYS A 139 13.20 -9.51 11.40
N TRP A 140 12.55 -9.28 12.53
CA TRP A 140 13.20 -8.64 13.67
C TRP A 140 14.25 -9.59 14.25
#